data_AF-A0A1I1YCM2-F1
#
_entry.id   AF-A0A1I1YCM2-F1
#
_cell.length_a   1.000
_cell.length_b   1.000
_cell.length_c   1.000
_cell.angle_alpha   90.00
_cell.angle_beta   90.00
_cell.angle_gamma   90.00
#
_symmetry.space_group_name_H-M   'P 1'
#
loop_
_entity.id
_entity.type
_entity.pdbx_description
1 polymer ?
#
loop_
_entity_poly.entity_id
_entity_poly.type
_entity_poly.pdbx_seq_one_letter_code
_entity_poly.pdbx_strand_id
1 'polypeptide(L)' 'MHGGRFLARVDFAWPERRLAVEYDGLWHGEPGQFTRDRRRLNLVHGAGWRVVFVTTADHEDPSRVLAEIASALGIVR' A
#
# COMPACT_ATOMS: atom_id res chain seq x y z
N MET A 1 10.42 8.03 0.56
CA MET A 1 11.25 8.98 -0.21
C MET A 1 11.67 8.33 -1.52
N HIS A 2 11.87 9.10 -2.60
CA HIS A 2 12.44 8.61 -3.86
C HIS A 2 13.44 9.66 -4.39
N GLY A 3 14.69 9.27 -4.61
CA GLY A 3 15.76 10.21 -5.03
C GLY A 3 15.95 11.39 -4.08
N GLY A 4 15.84 11.17 -2.76
CA GLY A 4 15.96 12.22 -1.75
C GLY A 4 14.73 13.12 -1.58
N ARG A 5 13.66 12.92 -2.36
CA ARG A 5 12.41 13.69 -2.23
C ARG A 5 11.31 12.90 -1.52
N PHE A 6 10.45 13.63 -0.80
CA PHE A 6 9.19 13.07 -0.30
C PHE A 6 8.32 12.65 -1.48
N LEU A 7 7.76 11.44 -1.38
CA LEU A 7 6.94 10.85 -2.45
C LEU A 7 5.49 10.79 -2.03
N ALA A 8 5.22 10.07 -0.95
CA ALA A 8 3.91 9.93 -0.32
C ALA A 8 4.10 9.40 1.11
N ARG A 9 3.08 9.58 1.93
CA ARG A 9 2.89 8.82 3.18
C ARG A 9 2.01 7.60 2.86
N VAL A 10 2.33 6.49 3.51
CA VAL A 10 1.60 5.22 3.46
C VAL A 10 1.37 4.72 4.90
N ASP A 11 0.48 3.77 5.11
CA ASP A 11 0.17 3.27 6.47
C ASP A 11 1.32 2.43 7.02
N PHE A 12 1.83 1.48 6.23
CA PHE A 12 2.99 0.66 6.57
C PHE A 12 3.95 0.52 5.39
N ALA A 13 5.24 0.35 5.68
CA ALA A 13 6.26 0.21 4.64
C ALA A 13 7.47 -0.62 5.09
N TRP A 14 8.04 -1.36 4.13
CA TRP A 14 9.38 -1.95 4.19
C TRP A 14 10.24 -1.34 3.07
N PRO A 15 10.99 -0.26 3.34
CA PRO A 15 11.72 0.49 2.33
C PRO A 15 12.76 -0.33 1.55
N GLU A 16 13.44 -1.25 2.23
CA GLU A 16 14.48 -2.11 1.65
C GLU A 16 13.91 -3.07 0.61
N ARG A 17 12.61 -3.38 0.71
CA ARG A 17 11.87 -4.23 -0.23
C ARG A 17 10.96 -3.46 -1.17
N ARG A 18 10.88 -2.13 -1.02
CA ARG A 18 9.93 -1.26 -1.73
C ARG A 18 8.50 -1.78 -1.64
N LEU A 19 8.11 -2.27 -0.47
CA LEU A 19 6.75 -2.73 -0.18
C LEU A 19 6.04 -1.70 0.69
N ALA A 20 4.85 -1.32 0.28
CA ALA A 20 3.90 -0.53 1.08
C ALA A 20 2.62 -1.35 1.30
N VAL A 21 1.97 -1.10 2.44
CA VAL A 21 0.64 -1.62 2.74
C VAL A 21 -0.26 -0.43 3.05
N GLU A 22 -1.43 -0.41 2.45
CA GLU A 22 -2.44 0.66 2.60
C GLU A 22 -3.74 0.02 3.05
N TYR A 23 -4.31 0.55 4.14
CA TYR A 23 -5.65 0.18 4.54
C TYR A 23 -6.65 1.02 3.75
N ASP A 24 -7.27 0.40 2.74
CA ASP A 24 -8.38 0.96 1.97
C ASP A 24 -9.69 0.71 2.73
N GLY A 25 -9.90 1.51 3.78
CA GLY A 25 -11.17 1.58 4.49
C GLY A 25 -12.27 2.21 3.62
N LEU A 26 -13.52 2.14 4.08
CA LEU A 26 -14.66 2.81 3.43
C LEU A 26 -14.29 4.25 3.06
N TRP A 27 -14.21 4.50 1.75
CA TRP A 27 -13.90 5.80 1.15
C TRP A 27 -14.75 6.89 1.81
N HIS A 28 -14.12 7.73 2.63
CA HIS A 28 -14.78 8.90 3.17
C HIS A 28 -15.08 9.84 1.99
N GLY A 29 -16.37 10.00 1.69
CA GLY A 29 -16.90 10.52 0.42
C GLY A 29 -16.66 12.00 0.13
N GLU A 30 -15.53 12.57 0.55
CA GLU A 30 -15.18 13.93 0.19
C GLU A 30 -14.91 14.05 -1.32
N PRO A 31 -15.45 15.09 -1.98
CA PRO A 31 -15.18 15.34 -3.38
C PRO A 31 -13.68 15.36 -3.70
N GLY A 32 -13.27 14.49 -4.62
CA GLY A 32 -11.91 14.41 -5.13
C GLY A 32 -10.92 13.61 -4.28
N GLN A 33 -11.30 13.05 -3.12
CA GLN A 33 -10.43 12.18 -2.32
C GLN A 33 -9.93 10.99 -3.15
N PHE A 34 -10.84 10.31 -3.85
CA PHE A 34 -10.51 9.23 -4.78
C PHE A 34 -9.43 9.59 -5.81
N THR A 35 -9.56 10.76 -6.43
CA THR A 35 -8.59 11.20 -7.44
C THR A 35 -7.23 11.51 -6.80
N ARG A 36 -7.21 12.13 -5.62
CA ARG A 36 -5.98 12.43 -4.88
C ARG A 36 -5.27 11.15 -4.45
N ASP A 37 -6.00 10.19 -3.90
CA ASP A 37 -5.45 8.89 -3.47
C ASP A 37 -4.93 8.10 -4.66
N ARG A 38 -5.68 8.05 -5.77
CA ARG A 38 -5.19 7.34 -6.97
C ARG A 38 -3.93 7.99 -7.55
N ARG A 39 -3.84 9.32 -7.56
CA ARG A 39 -2.61 10.03 -7.98
C ARG A 39 -1.44 9.71 -7.06
N ARG A 40 -1.66 9.73 -5.74
CA ARG A 40 -0.66 9.38 -4.73
C ARG A 40 -0.15 7.95 -4.94
N LEU A 41 -1.04 6.98 -5.10
CA LEU A 41 -0.71 5.57 -5.29
C LEU A 41 0.00 5.32 -6.63
N ASN A 42 -0.37 6.03 -7.69
CA ASN A 42 0.33 5.97 -8.97
C ASN A 42 1.77 6.47 -8.86
N LEU A 43 2.05 7.51 -8.04
CA LEU A 43 3.42 7.97 -7.79
C LEU A 43 4.23 6.92 -7.03
N VAL A 44 3.64 6.27 -6.03
CA VAL A 44 4.26 5.17 -5.28
C VAL A 44 4.60 4.02 -6.21
N HIS A 45 3.65 3.56 -7.02
CA HIS A 45 3.84 2.52 -8.01
C HIS A 45 4.92 2.89 -9.05
N GLY A 46 4.85 4.11 -9.61
CA GLY A 46 5.83 4.61 -10.58
C GLY A 46 7.26 4.72 -10.02
N ALA A 47 7.42 4.83 -8.71
CA ALA A 47 8.72 4.79 -8.03
C ALA A 47 9.25 3.36 -7.78
N GLY A 48 8.58 2.33 -8.34
CA GLY A 48 8.95 0.92 -8.23
C GLY A 48 8.53 0.27 -6.92
N TRP A 49 7.54 0.82 -6.22
CA TRP A 49 7.00 0.21 -5.02
C TRP A 49 5.83 -0.72 -5.36
N ARG A 50 5.81 -1.89 -4.71
CA ARG A 50 4.60 -2.71 -4.63
C ARG A 50 3.71 -2.16 -3.52
N VAL A 51 2.42 -2.07 -3.79
CA VAL A 51 1.41 -1.67 -2.79
C VAL A 51 0.43 -2.83 -2.61
N VAL A 52 0.27 -3.28 -1.37
CA VAL A 52 -0.77 -4.25 -0.98
C VAL A 52 -1.89 -3.46 -0.33
N PHE A 53 -3.12 -3.63 -0.81
CA PHE A 53 -4.30 -2.99 -0.23
C PHE A 53 -4.96 -3.96 0.74
N VAL A 54 -5.32 -3.45 1.91
CA VAL A 54 -6.06 -4.16 2.94
C VAL A 54 -7.38 -3.45 3.12
N THR A 55 -8.48 -4.16 2.99
CA THR A 55 -9.82 -3.63 3.17
C THR A 55 -10.41 -4.15 4.47
N THR A 56 -11.56 -3.60 4.88
CA THR A 56 -12.31 -4.15 6.02
C THR A 56 -12.71 -5.62 5.81
N ALA A 57 -12.91 -6.08 4.57
CA ALA A 57 -13.25 -7.47 4.27
C ALA A 57 -12.10 -8.43 4.64
N ASP A 58 -10.85 -7.99 4.58
CA ASP A 58 -9.69 -8.80 4.93
C ASP A 58 -9.56 -9.02 6.45
N HIS A 59 -10.38 -8.34 7.28
CA HIS A 59 -10.41 -8.59 8.73
C HIS A 59 -11.05 -9.95 9.07
N GLU A 60 -11.97 -10.45 8.23
CA GLU A 60 -12.63 -11.73 8.45
C GLU A 60 -11.65 -12.91 8.29
N ASP A 61 -10.72 -12.78 7.34
CA ASP A 61 -9.63 -13.73 7.13
C ASP A 61 -8.34 -12.99 6.71
N PRO A 62 -7.48 -12.62 7.68
CA PRO A 62 -6.25 -11.90 7.40
C PRO A 62 -5.17 -12.77 6.75
N SER A 63 -5.36 -14.10 6.66
CA SER A 63 -4.33 -15.03 6.19
C SER A 63 -3.87 -14.73 4.77
N ARG A 64 -4.79 -14.32 3.89
CA ARG A 64 -4.49 -13.93 2.51
C ARG A 64 -3.55 -12.73 2.45
N VAL A 65 -3.85 -11.66 3.19
CA VAL A 65 -3.02 -10.45 3.24
C VAL A 65 -1.65 -10.75 3.81
N LEU A 66 -1.60 -11.53 4.90
CA LEU A 66 -0.34 -11.94 5.52
C LEU A 66 0.51 -12.79 4.56
N ALA A 67 -0.09 -13.72 3.82
CA ALA A 67 0.60 -14.51 2.81
C ALA A 67 1.13 -13.64 1.66
N GLU A 68 0.36 -12.65 1.21
CA GLU A 68 0.80 -11.71 0.19
C GLU A 68 1.99 -10.86 0.65
N ILE A 69 1.91 -10.32 1.87
CA ILE A 69 3.01 -9.56 2.48
C ILE A 69 4.25 -10.45 2.65
N ALA A 70 4.10 -11.67 3.18
CA ALA A 70 5.20 -12.60 3.37
C ALA A 70 5.87 -12.97 2.03
N SER A 71 5.07 -13.20 0.98
CA SER A 71 5.58 -13.45 -0.37
C SER A 71 6.35 -12.24 -0.92
N ALA A 72 5.80 -11.04 -0.77
CA ALA A 72 6.45 -9.81 -1.21
C ALA A 72 7.75 -9.51 -0.45
N LEU A 73 7.86 -9.95 0.81
CA LEU A 73 9.08 -9.83 1.62
C LEU A 73 10.08 -10.98 1.38
N GLY A 74 9.70 -12.02 0.63
CA GLY A 74 10.54 -13.20 0.38
C GLY A 74 10.72 -14.08 1.62
N ILE A 75 9.73 -14.08 2.53
CA ILE A 75 9.75 -14.84 3.79
C ILE A 75 9.16 -16.26 3.60
N VAL A 76 8.40 -16.47 2.52
CA VAL A 76 7.84 -17.78 2.17
C VAL A 76 8.89 -18.60 1.41
N ARG A 77 9.19 -19.81 1.91
CA ARG A 77 9.93 -20.85 1.18
C ARG A 77 8.96 -21.73 0.41
#